data_AF-A0A132MMC1-F1
#
_entry.id   AF-A0A132MMC1-F1
#
_cell.length_a   1.000
_cell.length_b   1.000
_cell.length_c   1.000
_cell.angle_alpha   90.00
_cell.angle_beta   90.00
_cell.angle_gamma   90.00
#
_symmetry.space_group_name_H-M   'P 1'
#
loop_
_entity.id
_entity.type
_entity.pdbx_description
1 polymer ?
#
loop_
_entity_poly.entity_id
_entity_poly.type
_entity_poly.pdbx_seq_one_letter_code
_entity_poly.pdbx_strand_id
1 'polypeptide(L)'
;MRAHELTTGRAFGVTFDHGEDFFTALTDFCRAHGIRHGYIPMFLAGFAEAEIVGTCDKLPDPHAPVWSKVHVANAEALGVGTLAYDPDTDQILPHIHVSLGRKELSATAHTSHLLSARVQFLTEMIVVEVTNPTMTRPRNPHLYDVPLLTFGT
;
A
#
# COMPACT_ATOMS: atom_id res chain seq x y z
N MET A 1 -21.06 -1.91 -10.32
CA MET A 1 -20.02 -2.95 -10.21
C MET A 1 -19.25 -2.97 -11.53
N ARG A 2 -17.92 -2.94 -11.47
CA ARG A 2 -17.02 -2.99 -12.65
C ARG A 2 -16.07 -4.16 -12.43
N ALA A 3 -15.81 -4.95 -13.46
CA ALA A 3 -14.90 -6.08 -13.40
C ALA A 3 -14.07 -6.13 -14.70
N HIS A 4 -12.80 -6.46 -14.57
CA HIS A 4 -11.89 -6.67 -15.69
C HIS A 4 -11.09 -7.94 -15.43
N GLU A 5 -10.94 -8.77 -16.44
CA GLU A 5 -10.03 -9.91 -16.40
C GLU A 5 -8.58 -9.40 -16.38
N LEU A 6 -7.75 -9.96 -15.50
CA LEU A 6 -6.34 -9.60 -15.41
C LEU A 6 -5.50 -10.68 -16.11
N THR A 7 -4.58 -10.25 -16.96
CA THR A 7 -3.46 -11.07 -17.41
C THR A 7 -2.29 -10.80 -16.47
N THR A 8 -1.86 -11.84 -15.74
CA THR A 8 -0.70 -11.75 -14.86
C THR A 8 0.59 -11.94 -15.63
N GLY A 9 1.64 -11.25 -15.18
CA GLY A 9 3.01 -11.40 -15.66
C GLY A 9 3.85 -12.20 -14.69
N ARG A 10 5.03 -11.66 -14.37
CA ARG A 10 6.00 -12.28 -13.45
C ARG A 10 5.51 -12.20 -12.00
N ALA A 11 5.93 -13.17 -11.19
CA ALA A 11 5.79 -13.11 -9.73
C ALA A 11 7.18 -13.03 -9.10
N PHE A 12 7.31 -12.19 -8.07
CA PHE A 12 8.57 -11.94 -7.38
C PHE A 12 8.40 -12.20 -5.90
N GLY A 13 9.37 -12.92 -5.31
CA GLY A 13 9.64 -12.84 -3.88
C GLY A 13 10.50 -11.62 -3.63
N VAL A 14 10.04 -10.73 -2.76
CA VAL A 14 10.69 -9.45 -2.46
C VAL A 14 10.91 -9.36 -0.96
N THR A 15 12.12 -8.97 -0.59
CA THR A 15 12.47 -8.67 0.79
C THR A 15 12.97 -7.25 0.91
N PHE A 16 12.55 -6.56 1.98
CA PHE A 16 13.13 -5.28 2.39
C PHE A 16 13.87 -5.48 3.70
N ASP A 17 15.05 -4.90 3.79
CA ASP A 17 15.98 -5.05 4.89
C ASP A 17 15.68 -4.08 6.05
N HIS A 18 16.26 -4.39 7.21
CA HIS A 18 16.16 -3.55 8.39
C HIS A 18 16.57 -2.10 8.11
N GLY A 19 15.71 -1.15 8.49
CA GLY A 19 15.97 0.28 8.39
C GLY A 19 15.52 0.92 7.08
N GLU A 20 15.13 0.14 6.08
CA GLU A 20 14.61 0.68 4.82
C GLU A 20 13.24 1.34 4.98
N ASP A 21 12.98 2.36 4.17
CA ASP A 21 11.64 2.92 3.99
C ASP A 21 10.84 2.04 3.02
N PHE A 22 9.68 1.56 3.48
CA PHE A 22 8.88 0.58 2.76
C PHE A 22 8.45 1.05 1.36
N PHE A 23 8.00 2.31 1.23
CA PHE A 23 7.47 2.82 -0.03
C PHE A 23 8.58 3.15 -1.03
N THR A 24 9.72 3.64 -0.54
CA THR A 24 10.92 3.87 -1.34
C THR A 24 11.43 2.55 -1.91
N ALA A 25 11.64 1.54 -1.06
CA ALA A 25 12.10 0.22 -1.47
C ALA A 25 11.13 -0.46 -2.47
N LEU A 26 9.82 -0.36 -2.24
CA LEU A 26 8.80 -0.88 -3.16
C LEU A 26 8.82 -0.16 -4.51
N THR A 27 8.96 1.17 -4.51
CA THR A 27 9.02 1.96 -5.75
C THR A 27 10.27 1.63 -6.55
N ASP A 28 11.41 1.52 -5.88
CA ASP A 28 12.70 1.21 -6.51
C ASP A 28 12.71 -0.21 -7.06
N PHE A 29 12.15 -1.19 -6.33
CA PHE A 29 11.92 -2.54 -6.84
C PHE A 29 11.07 -2.52 -8.12
N CYS A 30 9.93 -1.82 -8.11
CA CYS A 30 9.05 -1.75 -9.27
C CYS A 30 9.76 -1.14 -10.48
N ARG A 31 10.53 -0.06 -10.27
CA ARG A 31 11.33 0.60 -11.31
C ARG A 31 12.41 -0.32 -11.87
N ALA A 32 13.20 -0.96 -11.00
CA ALA A 32 14.29 -1.84 -11.39
C ALA A 32 13.82 -3.03 -12.24
N HIS A 33 12.60 -3.52 -11.99
CA HIS A 33 12.02 -4.64 -12.73
C HIS A 33 11.03 -4.24 -13.83
N GLY A 34 10.79 -2.94 -14.04
CA GLY A 34 9.85 -2.42 -15.03
C GLY A 34 8.39 -2.76 -14.74
N ILE A 35 8.01 -2.96 -13.47
CA ILE A 35 6.64 -3.28 -13.05
C ILE A 35 5.86 -1.97 -12.98
N ARG A 36 4.79 -1.86 -13.79
CA ARG A 36 3.87 -0.72 -13.78
C ARG A 36 2.55 -1.02 -13.07
N HIS A 37 2.09 -2.26 -13.16
CA HIS A 37 0.81 -2.67 -12.59
C HIS A 37 0.97 -4.01 -11.90
N GLY A 38 0.19 -4.21 -10.84
CA GLY A 38 0.29 -5.44 -10.08
C GLY A 38 -0.52 -5.42 -8.80
N TYR A 39 -0.37 -6.47 -8.03
CA TYR A 39 -0.92 -6.56 -6.69
C TYR A 39 0.03 -7.30 -5.77
N ILE A 40 -0.10 -6.99 -4.49
CA ILE A 40 0.58 -7.65 -3.38
C ILE A 40 -0.52 -8.45 -2.70
N PRO A 41 -0.62 -9.78 -2.94
CA PRO A 41 -1.65 -10.60 -2.35
C PRO A 41 -1.56 -10.58 -0.82
N MET A 42 -0.33 -10.53 -0.30
CA MET A 42 0.00 -10.48 1.11
C MET A 42 1.48 -10.15 1.31
N PHE A 43 1.81 -9.51 2.42
CA PHE A 43 3.16 -9.42 2.97
C PHE A 43 3.15 -9.52 4.49
N LEU A 44 4.28 -9.97 5.04
CA LEU A 44 4.61 -10.00 6.47
C LEU A 44 5.75 -9.01 6.70
N ALA A 45 5.70 -8.23 7.77
CA ALA A 45 6.82 -7.35 8.10
C ALA A 45 6.91 -7.04 9.59
N GLY A 46 8.11 -6.79 10.09
CA GLY A 46 8.28 -5.99 11.29
C GLY A 46 8.41 -4.51 10.92
N PHE A 47 7.71 -3.61 11.60
CA PHE A 47 7.91 -2.17 11.45
C PHE A 47 8.39 -1.54 12.75
N ALA A 48 9.49 -0.79 12.66
CA ALA A 48 10.02 -0.01 13.79
C ALA A 48 9.04 1.12 14.11
N GLU A 49 8.52 1.75 13.05
CA GLU A 49 7.46 2.74 13.09
C GLU A 49 6.67 2.69 11.78
N ALA A 50 5.38 3.01 11.88
CA ALA A 50 4.49 3.17 10.75
C ALA A 50 3.46 4.27 11.05
N GLU A 51 3.00 4.94 9.99
CA GLU A 51 1.87 5.84 10.06
C GLU A 51 0.71 5.25 9.26
N ILE A 52 -0.46 5.19 9.86
CA ILE A 52 -1.68 4.73 9.22
C ILE A 52 -2.77 5.80 9.30
N VAL A 53 -3.71 5.78 8.36
CA VAL A 53 -4.88 6.67 8.43
C VAL A 53 -5.72 6.33 9.66
N GLY A 54 -6.07 7.34 10.45
CA GLY A 54 -6.89 7.16 11.64
C GLY A 54 -6.97 8.43 12.47
N THR A 55 -7.99 8.51 13.33
CA THR A 55 -8.14 9.62 14.26
C THR A 55 -8.92 9.21 15.51
N CYS A 56 -8.71 9.93 16.61
CA CYS A 56 -9.57 9.91 17.79
C CYS A 56 -10.58 11.07 17.80
N ASP A 57 -10.47 12.00 16.84
CA ASP A 57 -11.36 13.15 16.74
C ASP A 57 -12.71 12.76 16.11
N LYS A 58 -13.73 13.57 16.40
CA LYS A 58 -15.02 13.45 15.73
C LYS A 58 -14.85 13.76 14.24
N LEU A 59 -15.31 12.85 13.39
CA LEU A 59 -15.35 13.08 11.95
C LEU A 59 -16.42 14.15 11.62
N PRO A 60 -16.05 15.26 10.97
CA PRO A 60 -17.01 16.29 10.57
C PRO A 60 -17.93 15.80 9.45
N ASP A 61 -17.40 14.99 8.54
CA ASP A 61 -18.13 14.29 7.48
C ASP A 61 -17.74 12.80 7.52
N PRO A 62 -18.66 11.89 7.89
CA PRO A 62 -18.37 10.45 7.95
C PRO A 62 -18.16 9.81 6.56
N HIS A 63 -18.49 10.51 5.47
CA HIS A 63 -18.29 10.04 4.09
C HIS A 63 -16.94 10.48 3.52
N ALA A 64 -16.31 11.50 4.10
CA ALA A 64 -15.01 11.97 3.67
C ALA A 64 -13.88 11.02 4.14
N PRO A 65 -12.78 10.91 3.37
CA PRO A 65 -11.56 10.28 3.87
C PRO A 65 -11.06 10.95 5.14
N VAL A 66 -10.48 10.15 6.03
CA VAL A 66 -9.74 10.67 7.18
C VAL A 66 -8.34 11.04 6.71
N TRP A 67 -7.96 12.30 6.88
CA TRP A 67 -6.64 12.81 6.50
C TRP A 67 -5.65 12.85 7.68
N SER A 68 -6.14 12.59 8.89
CA SER A 68 -5.30 12.41 10.07
C SER A 68 -4.57 11.07 10.04
N LYS A 69 -3.49 11.00 10.82
CA LYS A 69 -2.65 9.82 10.93
C LYS A 69 -2.45 9.40 12.38
N VAL A 70 -2.31 8.10 12.58
CA VAL A 70 -1.91 7.48 13.84
C VAL A 70 -0.52 6.88 13.66
N HIS A 71 0.37 7.21 14.58
CA HIS A 71 1.70 6.61 14.65
C HIS A 71 1.65 5.31 15.46
N VAL A 72 2.18 4.24 14.89
CA VAL A 72 2.28 2.91 15.52
C VAL A 72 3.75 2.50 15.50
N ALA A 73 4.33 2.30 16.67
CA ALA A 73 5.71 1.85 16.82
C ALA A 73 5.78 0.35 17.16
N ASN A 74 6.92 -0.27 16.84
CA ASN A 74 7.28 -1.63 17.23
C ASN A 74 6.16 -2.67 16.96
N ALA A 75 5.74 -2.76 15.70
CA ALA A 75 4.61 -3.56 15.28
C ALA A 75 5.02 -4.75 14.40
N GLU A 76 4.29 -5.85 14.55
CA GLU A 76 4.19 -6.89 13.52
C GLU A 76 3.08 -6.50 12.54
N ALA A 77 3.35 -6.64 11.25
CA ALA A 77 2.49 -6.19 10.17
C ALA A 77 2.06 -7.34 9.27
N LEU A 78 0.77 -7.37 8.96
CA LEU A 78 0.18 -8.15 7.88
C LEU A 78 -0.50 -7.19 6.92
N GLY A 79 -0.08 -7.15 5.66
CA GLY A 79 -0.64 -6.20 4.70
C GLY A 79 -0.86 -6.76 3.31
N VAL A 80 -1.60 -5.99 2.51
CA VAL A 80 -2.00 -6.30 1.14
C VAL A 80 -2.09 -5.01 0.33
N GLY A 81 -2.04 -5.10 -1.00
CA GLY A 81 -2.23 -3.89 -1.79
C GLY A 81 -2.27 -4.07 -3.29
N THR A 82 -2.43 -2.95 -3.99
CA THR A 82 -2.44 -2.88 -5.45
C THR A 82 -1.47 -1.81 -5.93
N LEU A 83 -0.82 -2.08 -7.07
CA LEU A 83 0.12 -1.21 -7.73
C LEU A 83 -0.52 -0.70 -9.03
N ALA A 84 -0.59 0.61 -9.14
CA ALA A 84 -0.99 1.31 -10.35
C ALA A 84 0.15 2.23 -10.79
N TYR A 85 0.09 2.70 -12.03
CA TYR A 85 1.11 3.60 -12.57
C TYR A 85 0.43 4.82 -13.17
N ASP A 86 1.05 5.98 -12.94
CA ASP A 86 0.68 7.24 -13.53
C ASP A 86 1.67 7.58 -14.65
N PRO A 87 1.23 7.56 -15.92
CA PRO A 87 2.10 7.89 -17.05
C PRO A 87 2.45 9.37 -17.14
N ASP A 88 1.65 10.27 -16.55
CA ASP A 88 1.88 11.72 -16.64
C ASP A 88 3.00 12.15 -15.70
N THR A 89 3.11 11.49 -14.54
CA THR A 89 4.13 11.79 -13.52
C THR A 89 5.26 10.76 -13.46
N ASP A 90 5.17 9.67 -14.23
CA ASP A 90 6.09 8.53 -14.19
C ASP A 90 6.25 7.94 -12.77
N GLN A 91 5.12 7.80 -12.08
CA GLN A 91 5.07 7.33 -10.68
C GLN A 91 4.31 6.01 -10.53
N ILE A 92 4.85 5.14 -9.69
CA ILE A 92 4.11 4.02 -9.13
C ILE A 92 3.22 4.57 -8.00
N LEU A 93 1.97 4.14 -7.97
CA LEU A 93 0.95 4.54 -7.01
C LEU A 93 0.48 3.31 -6.20
N PRO A 94 1.24 2.89 -5.18
CA PRO A 94 0.82 1.83 -4.28
C PRO A 94 -0.41 2.24 -3.48
N HIS A 95 -1.33 1.30 -3.29
CA HIS A 95 -2.40 1.42 -2.32
C HIS A 95 -2.32 0.22 -1.39
N ILE A 96 -1.81 0.46 -0.18
CA ILE A 96 -1.50 -0.57 0.81
C ILE A 96 -2.41 -0.41 2.02
N HIS A 97 -3.02 -1.51 2.43
CA HIS A 97 -3.71 -1.63 3.71
C HIS A 97 -2.96 -2.64 4.57
N VAL A 98 -2.95 -2.39 5.87
CA VAL A 98 -2.17 -3.18 6.83
C VAL A 98 -2.91 -3.32 8.15
N SER A 99 -2.70 -4.45 8.82
CA SER A 99 -2.99 -4.67 10.24
C SER A 99 -1.66 -4.64 11.01
N LEU A 100 -1.57 -3.78 12.02
CA LEU A 100 -0.36 -3.54 12.81
C LEU A 100 -0.57 -3.94 14.26
N GLY A 101 -0.06 -5.11 14.66
CA GLY A 101 -0.10 -5.61 16.02
C GLY A 101 1.11 -5.13 16.83
N ARG A 102 0.89 -4.33 17.88
CA ARG A 102 1.99 -3.82 18.73
C ARG A 102 2.55 -4.94 19.60
N LYS A 103 3.86 -5.17 19.52
CA LYS A 103 4.54 -6.29 20.20
C LYS A 103 4.43 -6.17 21.72
N GLU A 104 4.57 -4.95 22.24
CA GLU A 104 4.51 -4.66 23.66
C GLU A 104 3.08 -4.59 24.24
N LEU A 105 2.05 -4.62 23.39
CA LEU A 105 0.64 -4.55 23.81
C LEU A 105 -0.14 -5.82 23.46
N SER A 106 0.46 -6.99 23.71
CA SER A 106 -0.20 -8.29 23.52
C SER A 106 -0.80 -8.46 22.11
N ALA A 107 -0.09 -7.98 21.08
CA ALA A 107 -0.53 -8.00 19.69
C ALA A 107 -1.86 -7.26 19.41
N THR A 108 -2.25 -6.32 20.27
CA THR A 108 -3.37 -5.41 19.99
C THR A 108 -3.09 -4.67 18.70
N ALA A 109 -4.04 -4.74 17.76
CA ALA A 109 -3.81 -4.30 16.39
C ALA A 109 -4.73 -3.17 15.94
N HIS A 110 -4.19 -2.35 15.03
CA HIS A 110 -4.95 -1.37 14.27
C HIS A 110 -4.86 -1.70 12.79
N THR A 111 -5.99 -1.64 12.08
CA THR A 111 -6.07 -1.95 10.65
C THR A 111 -6.51 -0.72 9.88
N SER A 112 -5.71 -0.27 8.91
CA SER A 112 -6.05 0.88 8.07
C SER A 112 -5.15 1.00 6.84
N HIS A 113 -5.28 2.11 6.12
CA HIS A 113 -4.42 2.51 5.01
C HIS A 113 -3.03 2.93 5.52
N LEU A 114 -1.98 2.38 4.91
CA LEU A 114 -0.58 2.67 5.27
C LEU A 114 -0.10 3.94 4.57
N LEU A 115 0.46 4.88 5.34
CA LEU A 115 1.00 6.16 4.84
C LEU A 115 2.53 6.16 4.78
N SER A 116 3.18 5.53 5.76
CA SER A 116 4.64 5.37 5.81
C SER A 116 5.00 4.20 6.72
N ALA A 117 6.17 3.59 6.50
CA ALA A 117 6.70 2.57 7.40
C ALA A 117 8.22 2.43 7.26
N ARG A 118 8.91 2.27 8.39
CA ARG A 118 10.32 1.88 8.44
C ARG A 118 10.44 0.43 8.88
N VAL A 119 11.11 -0.36 8.06
CA VAL A 119 11.27 -1.81 8.27
C VAL A 119 12.12 -2.09 9.50
N GLN A 120 11.66 -3.04 10.31
CA GLN A 120 12.40 -3.65 11.41
C GLN A 120 12.56 -5.14 11.10
N PHE A 121 13.82 -5.56 10.98
CA PHE A 121 14.24 -6.92 10.61
C PHE A 121 14.08 -7.20 9.12
N LEU A 122 12.84 -7.30 8.63
CA LEU A 122 12.54 -7.85 7.31
C LEU A 122 11.10 -7.53 6.91
N THR A 123 10.88 -7.31 5.61
CA THR A 123 9.59 -7.55 4.95
C THR A 123 9.69 -8.81 4.09
N GLU A 124 8.69 -9.70 4.14
CA GLU A 124 8.52 -10.82 3.22
C GLU A 124 7.28 -10.58 2.37
N MET A 125 7.46 -10.39 1.06
CA MET A 125 6.38 -9.96 0.18
C MET A 125 6.38 -10.74 -1.13
N ILE A 126 5.18 -11.05 -1.62
CA ILE A 126 4.99 -11.51 -2.99
C ILE A 126 4.41 -10.36 -3.80
N VAL A 127 5.06 -10.02 -4.91
CA VAL A 127 4.53 -9.07 -5.90
C VAL A 127 4.14 -9.84 -7.15
N VAL A 128 2.88 -9.72 -7.57
CA VAL A 128 2.37 -10.29 -8.82
C VAL A 128 2.14 -9.16 -9.81
N GLU A 129 2.91 -9.18 -10.90
CA GLU A 129 2.76 -8.24 -11.99
C GLU A 129 1.45 -8.47 -12.74
N VAL A 130 0.82 -7.39 -13.17
CA VAL A 130 -0.31 -7.40 -14.11
C VAL A 130 0.16 -6.74 -15.40
N THR A 131 0.04 -7.44 -16.53
CA THR A 131 0.47 -6.95 -17.84
C THR A 131 -0.68 -6.40 -18.67
N ASN A 132 -1.92 -6.79 -18.33
CA ASN A 132 -3.14 -6.26 -18.93
C ASN A 132 -4.32 -6.43 -17.94
N PRO A 133 -5.27 -5.48 -17.86
CA PRO A 133 -5.25 -4.15 -18.47
C PRO A 133 -4.32 -3.18 -17.73
N THR A 134 -4.11 -2.00 -18.32
CA THR A 134 -3.48 -0.87 -17.62
C THR A 134 -4.24 -0.56 -16.33
N MET A 135 -3.52 -0.36 -15.23
CA MET A 135 -4.07 0.05 -13.94
C MET A 135 -3.62 1.47 -13.59
N THR A 136 -4.57 2.39 -13.48
CA THR A 136 -4.35 3.81 -13.15
C THR A 136 -5.15 4.21 -11.92
N ARG A 137 -4.88 5.40 -11.36
CA ARG A 137 -5.66 5.97 -10.25
C ARG A 137 -6.03 7.44 -10.48
N PRO A 138 -6.91 7.75 -11.46
CA PRO A 138 -7.39 9.10 -11.62
C PRO A 138 -8.07 9.57 -10.32
N ARG A 139 -7.84 10.84 -9.98
CA ARG A 139 -8.57 11.48 -8.89
C ARG A 139 -10.00 11.73 -9.33
N ASN A 140 -10.94 11.56 -8.41
CA ASN A 140 -12.36 11.81 -8.67
C ASN A 140 -12.81 13.09 -7.96
N PRO A 141 -12.99 14.22 -8.68
CA PRO A 141 -13.42 15.49 -8.08
C PRO A 141 -14.77 15.44 -7.39
N HIS A 142 -15.61 14.45 -7.73
CA HIS A 142 -16.93 14.24 -7.11
C HIS A 142 -16.89 13.30 -5.90
N LEU A 143 -15.74 12.71 -5.59
CA LEU A 143 -15.52 11.82 -4.44
C LEU A 143 -14.25 12.23 -3.69
N TYR A 144 -14.28 13.46 -3.15
CA TYR A 144 -13.22 14.01 -2.29
C TYR A 144 -11.82 14.00 -2.92
N ASP A 145 -11.75 14.00 -4.25
CA ASP A 145 -10.50 13.98 -5.02
C ASP A 145 -9.59 12.77 -4.72
N VAL A 146 -10.19 11.67 -4.25
CA VAL A 146 -9.47 10.44 -3.91
C VAL A 146 -9.01 9.74 -5.19
N PRO A 147 -7.75 9.25 -5.24
CA PRO A 147 -7.26 8.43 -6.34
C PRO A 147 -7.91 7.03 -6.31
N LEU A 148 -8.75 6.73 -7.29
CA LEU A 148 -9.52 5.47 -7.34
C LEU A 148 -8.95 4.54 -8.41
N LEU A 149 -8.80 3.26 -8.09
CA LEU A 149 -8.32 2.27 -9.05
C LEU A 149 -9.27 2.17 -10.26
N THR A 150 -8.71 2.31 -11.45
CA THR A 150 -9.38 2.07 -12.73
C THR A 150 -8.58 1.10 -13.58
N PHE A 151 -9.28 0.38 -14.45
CA PHE A 151 -8.72 -0.63 -15.34
C PHE A 151 -8.99 -0.24 -16.78
N GLY A 152 -7.98 -0.35 -17.63
CA GLY A 152 -8.03 0.05 -19.04
C GLY A 152 -7.68 1.52 -19.26
N THR A 153 -7.86 1.95 -20.51
CA THR A 153 -7.87 3.35 -20.94
C THR A 153 -9.27 3.92 -20.89
#